data_AF-A0A2A7UQF9-F1
#
_entry.id   AF-A0A2A7UQF9-F1
#
_cell.length_a   1.000
_cell.length_b   1.000
_cell.length_c   1.000
_cell.angle_alpha   90.00
_cell.angle_beta   90.00
_cell.angle_gamma   90.00
#
_symmetry.space_group_name_H-M   'P 1'
#
loop_
_entity.id
_entity.type
_entity.pdbx_description
1 polymer ?
#
loop_
_entity_poly.entity_id
_entity_poly.type
_entity_poly.pdbx_seq_one_letter_code
_entity_poly.pdbx_strand_id
1 'polypeptide(L)'
;MSTHFLTSVPALARVRLLLAASALALLSACQSAPTQPAAPATAGQAMPAAATAPAVAEPQPLDETPEPPILGKRTDSHGCKPSTGHAWCERTKSCERPWELALQRGFENTPAGWHAYCDGSTR
;
A
#
# COMPACT_ATOMS: atom_id res chain seq x y z
N MET A 1 56.24 7.60 53.06
CA MET A 1 55.65 8.85 52.51
C MET A 1 55.48 8.59 51.02
N SER A 2 54.33 8.07 50.56
CA SER A 2 53.09 8.83 50.31
C SER A 2 53.43 10.01 49.40
N THR A 3 53.00 10.12 48.15
CA THR A 3 51.75 9.74 47.49
C THR A 3 51.96 10.01 46.01
N HIS A 4 51.67 9.11 45.08
CA HIS A 4 51.22 9.43 43.69
C HIS A 4 50.81 8.11 43.00
N PHE A 5 49.67 7.56 43.42
CA PHE A 5 49.00 6.40 42.81
C PHE A 5 47.55 6.77 42.48
N LEU A 6 47.30 7.98 41.97
CA LEU A 6 45.98 8.42 41.50
C LEU A 6 46.15 9.47 40.39
N THR A 7 46.23 9.01 39.14
CA THR A 7 45.77 9.64 37.89
C THR A 7 46.37 8.83 36.74
N SER A 8 45.66 8.40 35.72
CA SER A 8 44.24 8.39 35.45
C SER A 8 44.07 7.41 34.28
N VAL A 9 43.16 6.46 34.46
CA VAL A 9 42.81 5.32 33.62
C VAL A 9 42.89 5.58 32.09
N PRO A 10 43.41 4.62 31.29
CA PRO A 10 43.55 4.76 29.84
C PRO A 10 42.22 5.02 29.13
N ALA A 11 42.30 5.79 28.04
CA ALA A 11 41.22 6.37 27.26
C ALA A 11 40.05 5.42 26.89
N LEU A 12 40.26 4.10 26.89
CA LEU A 12 39.23 3.10 26.59
C LEU A 12 38.03 3.13 27.57
N ALA A 13 38.23 3.50 28.84
CA ALA A 13 37.13 3.57 29.81
C ALA A 13 36.18 4.76 29.55
N ARG A 14 36.69 5.86 28.98
CA ARG A 14 35.87 7.05 28.63
C ARG A 14 34.98 6.78 27.41
N VAL A 15 35.44 5.98 26.44
CA VAL A 15 34.66 5.64 25.25
C VAL A 15 33.43 4.79 25.59
N ARG A 16 33.56 3.85 26.54
CA ARG A 16 32.43 3.01 26.97
C ARG A 16 31.38 3.78 27.78
N LEU A 17 31.77 4.80 28.55
CA LEU A 17 30.82 5.63 29.29
C LEU A 17 30.00 6.54 28.36
N LEU A 18 30.60 7.01 27.25
CA LEU A 18 29.90 7.80 26.23
C LEU A 18 28.88 6.97 25.42
N LEU A 19 29.13 5.67 25.22
CA LEU A 19 28.19 4.79 24.52
C LEU A 19 26.93 4.47 25.34
N ALA A 20 27.00 4.48 26.69
CA ALA A 20 25.84 4.17 27.54
C ALA A 20 24.86 5.34 27.71
N ALA A 21 25.31 6.59 27.58
CA ALA A 21 24.44 7.77 27.74
C ALA A 21 23.61 8.11 26.48
N SER A 22 23.91 7.50 25.33
CA SER A 22 23.25 7.79 24.06
C SER A 22 21.91 7.04 23.87
N ALA A 23 21.58 6.11 24.76
CA ALA A 23 20.43 5.21 24.62
C ALA A 23 19.10 5.77 25.17
N LEU A 24 19.05 6.99 25.73
CA LEU A 24 17.84 7.56 26.34
C LEU A 24 17.23 8.79 25.62
N ALA A 25 17.75 9.21 24.47
CA ALA A 25 17.31 10.44 23.80
C ALA A 25 16.52 10.25 22.49
N LEU A 26 15.98 9.06 22.19
CA LEU A 26 15.24 8.78 20.95
C LEU A 26 13.75 8.42 21.15
N LEU A 27 13.14 8.81 22.28
CA LEU A 27 11.74 8.53 22.58
C LEU A 27 10.81 9.76 22.53
N SER A 28 11.19 10.86 21.88
CA SER A 28 10.43 12.12 21.96
C SER A 28 10.22 12.82 20.60
N ALA A 29 9.64 12.14 19.61
CA ALA A 29 9.13 12.84 18.41
C ALA A 29 7.99 12.17 17.61
N CYS A 30 7.47 10.99 17.96
CA CYS A 30 6.31 10.41 17.24
C CYS A 30 4.95 10.86 17.81
N GLN A 31 4.76 12.15 18.10
CA GLN A 31 3.48 12.72 18.56
C GLN A 31 2.85 13.70 17.57
N SER A 32 3.01 13.46 16.27
CA SER A 32 2.31 14.26 15.25
C SER A 32 1.32 13.36 14.53
N ALA A 33 0.20 13.06 15.21
CA ALA A 33 -0.96 12.52 14.54
C ALA A 33 -1.48 13.56 13.53
N PRO A 34 -1.60 13.25 12.23
CA PRO A 34 -2.25 14.15 11.30
C PRO A 34 -3.73 14.27 11.70
N THR A 35 -4.14 15.50 12.00
CA THR A 35 -5.54 15.92 12.06
C THR A 35 -6.22 15.49 10.76
N GLN A 36 -7.03 14.43 10.83
CA GLN A 36 -7.91 14.07 9.72
C GLN A 36 -8.95 15.19 9.55
N PRO A 37 -9.08 15.81 8.37
CA PRO A 37 -10.22 16.66 8.11
C PRO A 37 -11.48 15.79 8.10
N ALA A 38 -12.48 16.23 8.86
CA ALA A 38 -13.79 15.64 8.92
C ALA A 38 -14.34 15.43 7.50
N ALA A 39 -14.63 14.17 7.15
CA ALA A 39 -15.45 13.86 6.00
C ALA A 39 -16.84 14.49 6.22
N PRO A 40 -17.42 15.16 5.22
CA PRO A 40 -18.80 15.60 5.33
C PRO A 40 -19.70 14.38 5.38
N ALA A 41 -20.44 14.25 6.48
CA ALA A 41 -21.59 13.37 6.58
C ALA A 41 -22.65 13.87 5.58
N THR A 42 -22.65 13.33 4.36
CA THR A 42 -23.85 13.41 3.51
C THR A 42 -24.89 12.50 4.11
N ALA A 43 -25.73 13.12 4.93
CA ALA A 43 -27.01 12.60 5.37
C ALA A 43 -27.89 12.27 4.15
N GLY A 44 -28.44 11.05 4.16
CA GLY A 44 -29.79 10.75 3.71
C GLY A 44 -30.11 10.94 2.23
N GLN A 45 -30.22 9.82 1.52
CA GLN A 45 -31.41 9.61 0.68
C GLN A 45 -32.03 8.26 1.02
N ALA A 46 -33.17 8.34 1.71
CA ALA A 46 -34.05 7.24 2.02
C ALA A 46 -34.61 6.66 0.72
N MET A 47 -34.55 5.34 0.57
CA MET A 47 -35.32 4.64 -0.46
C MET A 47 -36.80 4.64 -0.04
N PRO A 48 -37.73 5.11 -0.87
CA PRO A 48 -39.14 4.91 -0.59
C PRO A 48 -39.51 3.46 -0.84
N ALA A 49 -39.93 2.77 0.22
CA ALA A 49 -40.75 1.58 0.11
C ALA A 49 -42.16 2.01 -0.31
N ALA A 50 -42.51 1.79 -1.58
CA ALA A 50 -43.89 1.82 -2.03
C ALA A 50 -44.17 0.49 -2.73
N ALA A 51 -44.74 -0.42 -1.96
CA ALA A 51 -45.36 -1.62 -2.45
C ALA A 51 -46.53 -1.25 -3.38
N THR A 52 -46.53 -1.78 -4.59
CA THR A 52 -47.78 -2.16 -5.27
C THR A 52 -47.46 -3.34 -6.17
N ALA A 53 -47.85 -4.53 -5.71
CA ALA A 53 -47.96 -5.68 -6.59
C ALA A 53 -49.21 -5.52 -7.46
N PRO A 54 -49.17 -5.95 -8.73
CA PRO A 54 -50.31 -6.58 -9.34
C PRO A 54 -50.06 -8.10 -9.43
N ALA A 55 -51.05 -8.84 -8.97
CA ALA A 55 -51.15 -10.25 -9.15
C ALA A 55 -51.40 -10.62 -10.63
N VAL A 56 -51.04 -11.87 -10.94
CA VAL A 56 -51.49 -12.72 -12.07
C VAL A 56 -50.53 -12.84 -13.28
N ALA A 57 -49.73 -13.91 -13.19
CA ALA A 57 -49.44 -14.96 -14.19
C ALA A 57 -48.76 -14.64 -15.54
N GLU A 58 -47.47 -14.95 -15.61
CA GLU A 58 -46.85 -15.75 -16.69
C GLU A 58 -45.65 -16.51 -16.08
N PRO A 59 -45.40 -17.81 -16.36
CA PRO A 59 -44.27 -18.51 -15.76
C PRO A 59 -42.97 -17.92 -16.32
N GLN A 60 -42.32 -17.09 -15.50
CA GLN A 60 -40.99 -16.57 -15.78
C GLN A 60 -40.00 -17.75 -15.76
N PRO A 61 -39.10 -17.88 -16.74
CA PRO A 61 -38.04 -18.88 -16.72
C PRO A 61 -37.29 -18.82 -15.38
N LEU A 62 -36.97 -19.99 -14.83
CA LEU A 62 -36.22 -20.17 -13.58
C LEU A 62 -34.75 -19.75 -13.70
N ASP A 63 -34.47 -18.55 -14.19
CA ASP A 63 -33.14 -18.08 -14.54
C ASP A 63 -32.94 -16.64 -14.06
N GLU A 64 -32.79 -16.45 -12.75
CA GLU A 64 -32.01 -15.33 -12.21
C GLU A 64 -31.63 -15.59 -10.74
N THR A 65 -30.85 -16.65 -10.51
CA THR A 65 -29.90 -16.58 -9.40
C THR A 65 -28.81 -15.63 -9.88
N PRO A 66 -28.51 -14.51 -9.20
CA PRO A 66 -27.39 -13.66 -9.60
C PRO A 66 -26.13 -14.52 -9.59
N GLU A 67 -25.67 -14.90 -10.78
CA GLU A 67 -24.49 -15.73 -10.93
C GLU A 67 -23.34 -14.98 -10.26
N PRO A 68 -22.60 -15.61 -9.34
CA PRO A 68 -21.54 -14.94 -8.63
C PRO A 68 -20.58 -14.33 -9.65
N PRO A 69 -20.15 -13.05 -9.48
CA PRO A 69 -19.28 -12.40 -10.45
C PRO A 69 -18.06 -13.29 -10.67
N ILE A 70 -17.82 -13.71 -11.91
CA ILE A 70 -16.72 -14.62 -12.22
C ILE A 70 -15.40 -13.87 -12.02
N LEU A 71 -14.84 -13.97 -10.80
CA LEU A 71 -13.67 -13.20 -10.34
C LEU A 71 -12.35 -13.52 -11.07
N GLY A 72 -12.36 -14.45 -12.04
CA GLY A 72 -11.17 -14.88 -12.78
C GLY A 72 -11.05 -14.36 -14.22
N LYS A 73 -12.11 -13.79 -14.80
CA LYS A 73 -12.12 -13.37 -16.22
C LYS A 73 -11.94 -11.87 -16.43
N ARG A 74 -11.90 -11.06 -15.37
CA ARG A 74 -11.76 -9.61 -15.49
C ARG A 74 -10.38 -9.24 -16.01
N THR A 75 -10.36 -8.56 -17.14
CA THR A 75 -9.18 -7.88 -17.70
C THR A 75 -9.32 -6.36 -17.56
N ASP A 76 -8.20 -5.64 -17.58
CA ASP A 76 -8.19 -4.18 -17.71
C ASP A 76 -8.44 -3.72 -19.16
N SER A 77 -8.34 -2.42 -19.43
CA SER A 77 -8.52 -1.82 -20.77
C SER A 77 -7.49 -2.29 -21.80
N HIS A 78 -6.36 -2.81 -21.35
CA HIS A 78 -5.29 -3.34 -22.19
C HIS A 78 -5.35 -4.86 -22.34
N GLY A 79 -6.35 -5.52 -21.72
CA GLY A 79 -6.49 -6.97 -21.74
C GLY A 79 -5.63 -7.68 -20.69
N CYS A 80 -4.95 -6.96 -19.79
CA CYS A 80 -4.14 -7.59 -18.74
C CYS A 80 -5.03 -8.16 -17.64
N LYS A 81 -4.64 -9.31 -17.09
CA LYS A 81 -5.36 -9.99 -15.99
C LYS A 81 -4.75 -9.65 -14.63
N PRO A 82 -5.27 -8.68 -13.88
CA PRO A 82 -4.72 -8.30 -12.58
C PRO A 82 -4.81 -9.42 -11.53
N SER A 83 -5.77 -10.35 -11.68
CA SER A 83 -5.89 -11.54 -10.82
C SER A 83 -4.68 -12.48 -10.90
N THR A 84 -3.92 -12.40 -11.99
CA THR A 84 -2.65 -13.13 -12.19
C THR A 84 -1.43 -12.25 -11.95
N GLY A 85 -1.65 -11.02 -11.49
CA GLY A 85 -0.64 -10.00 -11.22
C GLY A 85 0.06 -9.42 -12.44
N HIS A 86 -0.61 -9.44 -13.59
CA HIS A 86 -0.16 -8.71 -14.78
C HIS A 86 -0.71 -7.28 -14.75
N ALA A 87 0.12 -6.32 -15.17
CA ALA A 87 -0.22 -4.91 -15.35
C ALA A 87 0.33 -4.40 -16.69
N TRP A 88 -0.41 -3.50 -17.32
CA TRP A 88 0.03 -2.88 -18.56
C TRP A 88 1.23 -1.95 -18.34
N CYS A 89 2.26 -2.10 -19.17
CA CYS A 89 3.43 -1.23 -19.17
C CYS A 89 3.52 -0.48 -20.50
N GLU A 90 3.35 0.84 -20.48
CA GLU A 90 3.37 1.68 -21.69
C GLU A 90 4.72 1.61 -22.43
N ARG A 91 5.83 1.44 -21.69
CA ARG A 91 7.16 1.30 -22.27
C ARG A 91 7.38 0.01 -23.07
N THR A 92 6.88 -1.14 -22.58
CA THR A 92 7.04 -2.44 -23.28
C THR A 92 5.83 -2.80 -24.15
N LYS A 93 4.75 -2.02 -24.06
CA LYS A 93 3.48 -2.24 -24.76
C LYS A 93 2.94 -3.66 -24.54
N SER A 94 3.15 -4.16 -23.33
CA SER A 94 2.84 -5.55 -22.95
C SER A 94 2.33 -5.61 -21.50
N CYS A 95 1.61 -6.68 -21.20
CA CYS A 95 1.21 -7.01 -19.84
C CYS A 95 2.39 -7.68 -19.12
N GLU A 96 3.02 -6.95 -18.19
CA GLU A 96 4.18 -7.44 -17.44
C GLU A 96 3.79 -7.72 -15.99
N ARG A 97 4.59 -8.54 -15.31
CA ARG A 97 4.49 -8.73 -13.85
C ARG A 97 5.46 -7.76 -13.18
N PRO A 98 4.99 -6.76 -12.40
CA PRO A 98 5.85 -5.71 -11.86
C PRO A 98 7.10 -6.18 -11.14
N TRP A 99 7.00 -7.24 -10.34
CA TRP A 99 8.11 -7.79 -9.59
C TRP A 99 9.14 -8.53 -10.46
N GLU A 100 8.70 -9.19 -11.52
CA GLU A 100 9.60 -9.88 -12.45
C GLU A 100 10.33 -8.86 -13.32
N LEU A 101 9.60 -7.84 -13.80
CA LEU A 101 10.18 -6.77 -14.58
C LEU A 101 11.17 -5.94 -13.74
N ALA A 102 10.84 -5.64 -12.48
CA ALA A 102 11.74 -4.97 -11.54
C ALA A 102 13.06 -5.72 -11.38
N LEU A 103 12.99 -7.04 -11.16
CA LEU A 103 14.17 -7.89 -11.06
C LEU A 103 14.98 -7.93 -12.36
N GLN A 104 14.32 -8.09 -13.51
CA GLN A 104 14.98 -8.16 -14.82
C GLN A 104 15.61 -6.84 -15.26
N ARG A 105 15.03 -5.71 -14.85
CA ARG A 105 15.42 -4.36 -15.30
C ARG A 105 16.20 -3.57 -14.27
N GLY A 106 16.30 -4.09 -13.04
CA GLY A 106 17.12 -3.51 -11.97
C GLY A 106 16.54 -2.24 -11.33
N PHE A 107 15.21 -2.12 -11.26
CA PHE A 107 14.56 -1.03 -10.53
C PHE A 107 13.87 -1.53 -9.25
N GLU A 108 13.53 -0.62 -8.35
CA GLU A 108 12.88 -0.96 -7.08
C GLU A 108 11.48 -1.54 -7.31
N ASN A 109 11.18 -2.69 -6.70
CA ASN A 109 9.86 -3.32 -6.78
C ASN A 109 8.82 -2.58 -5.91
N THR A 110 8.53 -1.34 -6.27
CA THR A 110 7.52 -0.46 -5.67
C THR A 110 6.61 0.11 -6.75
N PRO A 111 5.40 0.58 -6.41
CA PRO A 111 4.54 1.27 -7.37
C PRO A 111 5.27 2.46 -8.04
N ALA A 112 6.03 3.23 -7.26
CA ALA A 112 6.80 4.36 -7.79
C ALA A 112 7.87 3.91 -8.80
N GLY A 113 8.62 2.85 -8.51
CA GLY A 113 9.62 2.29 -9.44
C GLY A 113 8.99 1.75 -10.72
N TRP A 114 7.84 1.07 -10.60
CA TRP A 114 7.05 0.60 -11.74
C TRP A 114 6.57 1.76 -12.62
N HIS A 115 5.94 2.78 -12.03
CA HIS A 115 5.47 3.97 -12.76
C HIS A 115 6.63 4.70 -13.45
N ALA A 116 7.73 4.93 -12.75
CA ALA A 116 8.92 5.53 -13.34
C ALA A 116 9.47 4.73 -14.54
N TYR A 117 9.41 3.40 -14.49
CA TYR A 117 9.83 2.54 -15.58
C TYR A 117 8.83 2.52 -16.73
N CYS A 118 7.55 2.35 -16.44
CA CYS A 118 6.50 2.05 -17.40
C CYS A 118 5.86 3.29 -18.02
N ASP A 119 5.72 4.39 -17.28
CA ASP A 119 5.03 5.61 -17.72
C ASP A 119 5.86 6.43 -18.72
N GLY A 120 6.97 5.87 -19.24
CA GLY A 120 7.99 6.46 -20.13
C GLY A 120 7.45 7.14 -21.39
N SER A 121 6.77 8.25 -21.18
CA SER A 121 6.08 9.11 -22.15
C SER A 121 6.88 10.38 -22.40
N THR A 122 8.19 10.38 -22.15
CA THR A 122 9.06 11.45 -22.65
C THR A 122 9.83 10.89 -23.83
N ARG A 123 9.24 11.10 -25.01
CA ARG A 123 9.91 10.98 -26.29
C ARG A 123 10.71 12.24 -26.55
#